data_AF-A0AAW9K7B7-F1
#
_entry.id   AF-A0AAW9K7B7-F1
#
_cell.length_a   1.000
_cell.length_b   1.000
_cell.length_c   1.000
_cell.angle_alpha   90.00
_cell.angle_beta   90.00
_cell.angle_gamma   90.00
#
_symmetry.space_group_name_H-M   'P 1'
#
loop_
_entity.id
_entity.type
_entity.pdbx_description
1 polymer ?
#
loop_
_entity_poly.entity_id
_entity_poly.type
_entity_poly.pdbx_seq_one_letter_code
_entity_poly.pdbx_strand_id
1 'polypeptide(L)'
;DYGTYPYVTSSNTTACGVASGSGIGPTMVTNAVGIAKAYTTRVGKGPFPTELDNEIGEWIREKGHEYGVTTGRSRRCGWLDAVILKTTVRVSGLTSLCVTKIDTLAGLESLKICVGYKFNDKVIDYFPASLEDLAKCEPIYEEFE
;
A
#
# COMPACT_ATOMS: atom_id res chain seq x y z
N ASP A 1 -3.11 -4.95 14.18
CA ASP A 1 -2.07 -4.17 14.89
C ASP A 1 -1.57 -2.96 14.10
N TYR A 2 -1.02 -3.13 12.89
CA TYR A 2 -0.41 -2.01 12.12
C TYR A 2 -1.08 -1.68 10.77
N GLY A 3 -2.22 -2.30 10.47
CA GLY A 3 -3.03 -2.00 9.28
C GLY A 3 -4.10 -0.94 9.53
N THR A 4 -4.96 -0.69 8.54
CA THR A 4 -6.06 0.29 8.62
C THR A 4 -7.26 -0.23 9.43
N TYR A 5 -7.07 -0.51 10.72
CA TYR A 5 -8.10 -1.05 11.61
C TYR A 5 -9.36 -0.16 11.64
N PRO A 6 -10.59 -0.72 11.52
CA PRO A 6 -10.92 -2.15 11.59
C PRO A 6 -10.96 -2.85 10.23
N TYR A 7 -10.58 -2.19 9.13
CA TYR A 7 -10.54 -2.78 7.80
C TYR A 7 -9.29 -3.63 7.58
N VAL A 8 -9.10 -4.62 8.46
CA VAL A 8 -7.95 -5.51 8.51
C VAL A 8 -8.42 -6.96 8.64
N THR A 9 -7.51 -7.90 8.39
CA THR A 9 -7.70 -9.29 8.80
C THR A 9 -7.44 -9.44 10.30
N SER A 10 -7.94 -10.53 10.90
CA SER A 10 -7.79 -10.83 12.34
C SER A 10 -6.49 -11.56 12.67
N SER A 11 -5.43 -11.37 11.88
CA SER A 11 -4.13 -12.02 12.05
C SER A 11 -2.96 -11.07 11.78
N ASN A 12 -1.77 -11.43 12.28
CA ASN A 12 -0.54 -10.70 12.00
C ASN A 12 0.02 -11.08 10.63
N THR A 13 0.03 -10.10 9.72
CA THR A 13 0.52 -10.28 8.34
C THR A 13 1.91 -9.68 8.09
N THR A 14 2.56 -9.16 9.13
CA THR A 14 3.96 -8.71 9.07
C THR A 14 4.92 -9.90 9.20
N ALA A 15 6.19 -9.72 8.82
CA ALA A 15 7.20 -10.79 8.97
C ALA A 15 7.39 -11.21 10.44
N CYS A 16 7.16 -10.30 11.38
CA CYS A 16 7.19 -10.58 12.82
C CYS A 16 6.19 -11.67 13.24
N GLY A 17 5.08 -11.80 12.52
CA GLY A 17 4.07 -12.83 12.77
C GLY A 17 4.56 -14.27 12.53
N VAL A 18 5.61 -14.44 11.74
CA VAL A 18 6.18 -15.78 11.41
C VAL A 18 6.69 -16.47 12.67
N ALA A 19 7.41 -15.75 13.53
CA ALA A 19 8.02 -16.31 14.73
C ALA A 19 6.96 -16.91 15.67
N SER A 20 5.95 -16.09 16.04
CA SER A 20 4.84 -16.55 16.86
C SER A 20 3.97 -17.60 16.18
N GLY A 21 3.78 -17.50 14.85
CA GLY A 21 2.90 -18.40 14.10
C GLY A 21 3.47 -19.80 13.85
N SER A 22 4.80 -19.95 13.89
CA SER A 22 5.50 -21.22 13.62
C SER A 22 6.27 -21.78 14.82
N GLY A 23 6.29 -21.06 15.95
CA GLY A 23 6.97 -21.51 17.17
C GLY A 23 8.49 -21.39 17.12
N ILE A 24 9.02 -20.46 16.33
CA ILE A 24 10.46 -20.21 16.21
C ILE A 24 10.88 -18.95 16.96
N GLY A 25 12.13 -18.93 17.43
CA GLY A 25 12.73 -17.71 17.98
C GLY A 25 12.84 -16.61 16.90
N PRO A 26 12.63 -15.33 17.25
CA PRO A 26 12.63 -14.24 16.27
C PRO A 26 13.99 -14.07 15.56
N THR A 27 15.09 -14.44 16.21
CA THR A 27 16.44 -14.38 15.66
C THR A 27 16.71 -15.41 14.56
N MET A 28 15.81 -16.37 14.33
CA MET A 28 15.92 -17.34 13.25
C MET A 28 15.44 -16.79 11.89
N VAL A 29 14.74 -15.65 11.87
CA VAL A 29 14.37 -14.95 10.65
C VAL A 29 15.48 -13.98 10.26
N THR A 30 16.28 -14.35 9.26
CA THR A 30 17.44 -13.54 8.82
C THR A 30 17.12 -12.58 7.68
N ASN A 31 16.07 -12.86 6.90
CA ASN A 31 15.70 -12.09 5.73
C ASN A 31 14.17 -12.00 5.60
N ALA A 32 13.68 -10.84 5.17
CA ALA A 32 12.28 -10.59 4.90
C ALA A 32 12.14 -9.75 3.61
N VAL A 33 11.51 -10.32 2.59
CA VAL A 33 11.29 -9.64 1.31
C VAL A 33 9.88 -9.04 1.31
N GLY A 34 9.77 -7.73 1.16
CA GLY A 34 8.49 -7.08 0.94
C GLY A 34 8.08 -7.13 -0.53
N ILE A 35 6.86 -7.60 -0.80
CA ILE A 35 6.31 -7.60 -2.16
C ILE A 35 5.41 -6.39 -2.30
N ALA A 36 5.80 -5.45 -3.18
CA ALA A 36 5.03 -4.27 -3.50
C ALA A 36 4.61 -4.31 -4.96
N LYS A 37 3.41 -3.84 -5.28
CA LYS A 37 3.07 -3.48 -6.66
C LYS A 37 3.64 -2.10 -6.96
N ALA A 38 3.82 -1.79 -8.25
CA ALA A 38 4.22 -0.45 -8.71
C ALA A 38 3.13 0.62 -8.49
N TYR A 39 1.95 0.22 -8.04
CA TYR A 39 0.78 1.05 -7.73
C TYR A 39 0.03 0.43 -6.54
N THR A 40 -0.90 1.15 -5.93
CA THR A 40 -1.61 0.67 -4.75
C THR A 40 -3.00 0.16 -5.12
N THR A 41 -3.45 -0.92 -4.48
CA THR A 41 -4.82 -1.45 -4.66
C THR A 41 -5.45 -1.83 -3.35
N ARG A 42 -6.78 -1.67 -3.25
CA ARG A 42 -7.55 -2.06 -2.08
C ARG A 42 -8.84 -2.78 -2.46
N VAL A 43 -9.16 -3.82 -1.70
CA VAL A 43 -10.49 -4.45 -1.71
C VAL A 43 -11.26 -3.96 -0.48
N GLY A 44 -12.53 -3.59 -0.67
CA GLY A 44 -13.40 -3.20 0.43
C GLY A 44 -13.30 -1.73 0.83
N LYS A 45 -13.90 -1.42 1.98
CA LYS A 45 -14.06 -0.06 2.50
C LYS A 45 -12.81 0.43 3.22
N GLY A 46 -12.78 1.72 3.53
CA GLY A 46 -11.79 2.42 4.35
C GLY A 46 -10.95 3.44 3.57
N PRO A 47 -10.25 4.36 4.24
CA PRO A 47 -9.51 5.44 3.60
C PRO A 47 -8.42 4.92 2.68
N PHE A 48 -8.25 5.58 1.54
CA PHE A 48 -7.22 5.23 0.59
C PHE A 48 -6.66 6.54 0.00
N PRO A 49 -5.64 7.13 0.62
CA PRO A 49 -5.19 8.48 0.28
C PRO A 49 -4.82 8.65 -1.20
N THR A 50 -4.23 7.64 -1.82
CA THR A 50 -3.80 7.68 -3.22
C THR A 50 -4.81 7.10 -4.21
N GLU A 51 -6.05 6.85 -3.79
CA GLU A 51 -7.11 6.34 -4.67
C GLU A 51 -7.36 7.27 -5.85
N LEU A 52 -7.62 6.65 -7.01
CA LEU A 52 -7.91 7.33 -8.26
C LEU A 52 -9.31 6.96 -8.73
N ASP A 53 -10.23 7.91 -8.60
CA ASP A 53 -11.59 7.84 -9.16
C ASP A 53 -11.63 8.58 -10.52
N ASN A 54 -10.70 8.24 -11.42
CA ASN A 54 -10.55 8.85 -12.74
C ASN A 54 -10.06 7.85 -13.79
N GLU A 55 -9.83 8.32 -15.02
CA GLU A 55 -9.40 7.49 -16.16
C GLU A 55 -8.09 6.72 -15.91
N ILE A 56 -7.16 7.29 -15.12
CA ILE A 56 -5.90 6.60 -14.77
C ILE A 56 -6.18 5.45 -13.79
N GLY A 57 -7.09 5.66 -12.82
CA GLY A 57 -7.55 4.60 -11.92
C GLY A 57 -8.19 3.44 -12.68
N GLU A 58 -8.99 3.74 -13.70
CA GLU A 58 -9.57 2.73 -14.61
C GLU A 58 -8.50 2.06 -15.48
N TRP A 59 -7.54 2.81 -16.03
CA TRP A 59 -6.41 2.26 -16.79
C TRP A 59 -5.64 1.22 -15.99
N ILE A 60 -5.24 1.58 -14.76
CA ILE A 60 -4.50 0.69 -13.86
C ILE A 60 -5.33 -0.56 -13.56
N ARG A 61 -6.64 -0.40 -13.36
CA ARG A 61 -7.54 -1.52 -13.05
C ARG A 61 -7.64 -2.49 -14.22
N GLU A 62 -7.87 -1.99 -15.43
CA GLU A 62 -8.00 -2.79 -16.65
C GLU A 62 -6.69 -3.48 -17.01
N LYS A 63 -5.59 -2.73 -17.15
CA LYS A 63 -4.27 -3.26 -17.51
C LYS A 63 -3.73 -4.21 -16.45
N GLY A 64 -3.98 -3.92 -15.17
CA GLY A 64 -3.53 -4.73 -14.05
C GLY A 64 -4.41 -5.94 -13.75
N HIS A 65 -5.53 -6.11 -14.46
CA HIS A 65 -6.58 -7.09 -14.17
C HIS A 65 -6.98 -7.09 -12.68
N GLU A 66 -7.21 -5.90 -12.12
CA GLU A 66 -7.48 -5.71 -10.69
C GLU A 66 -8.95 -5.99 -10.35
N TYR A 67 -9.32 -7.26 -10.53
CA TYR A 67 -10.64 -7.81 -10.28
C TYR A 67 -10.56 -9.00 -9.31
N GLY A 68 -11.65 -9.27 -8.60
CA GLY A 68 -11.80 -10.49 -7.82
C GLY A 68 -11.90 -11.70 -8.75
N VAL A 69 -11.05 -12.71 -8.54
CA VAL A 69 -10.99 -13.89 -9.44
C VAL A 69 -12.31 -14.65 -9.48
N THR A 70 -13.00 -14.77 -8.35
CA THR A 70 -14.29 -15.48 -8.25
C THR A 70 -15.48 -14.57 -8.47
N THR A 71 -15.49 -13.40 -7.83
CA THR A 71 -16.66 -12.50 -7.80
C THR A 71 -16.69 -11.50 -8.94
N GLY A 72 -15.59 -11.31 -9.66
CA GLY A 72 -15.43 -10.24 -10.65
C GLY A 72 -15.44 -8.83 -10.06
N ARG A 73 -15.50 -8.67 -8.73
CA ARG A 73 -15.59 -7.35 -8.10
C ARG A 73 -14.33 -6.53 -8.36
N SER A 74 -14.50 -5.31 -8.86
CA SER A 74 -13.40 -4.36 -9.07
C SER A 74 -12.68 -4.01 -7.77
N ARG A 75 -11.36 -3.80 -7.88
CA ARG A 75 -10.53 -3.28 -6.80
C ARG A 75 -10.35 -1.78 -7.00
N ARG A 76 -10.28 -1.07 -5.88
CA ARG A 76 -9.90 0.34 -5.83
C ARG A 76 -8.42 0.44 -6.21
N CYS A 77 -8.07 1.35 -7.09
CA CYS A 77 -6.72 1.51 -7.64
C CYS A 77 -6.21 2.92 -7.37
N GLY A 78 -4.90 3.06 -7.17
CA GLY A 78 -4.29 4.31 -6.81
C GLY A 78 -2.79 4.33 -7.06
N TRP A 79 -2.18 5.51 -6.98
CA TRP A 79 -0.74 5.66 -7.13
C TRP A 79 0.05 4.91 -6.06
N LEU A 80 1.34 4.67 -6.32
CA LEU A 80 2.24 4.10 -5.33
C LEU A 80 2.33 5.01 -4.11
N ASP A 81 2.23 4.42 -2.93
CA ASP A 81 2.29 5.15 -1.66
C ASP A 81 3.56 4.79 -0.88
N ALA A 82 4.56 5.69 -0.93
CA ALA A 82 5.82 5.49 -0.24
C ALA A 82 5.69 5.65 1.29
N VAL A 83 4.68 6.38 1.79
CA VAL A 83 4.41 6.52 3.23
C VAL A 83 3.97 5.18 3.83
N ILE A 84 3.11 4.45 3.11
CA ILE A 84 2.73 3.08 3.46
C ILE A 84 3.96 2.17 3.39
N LEU A 85 4.74 2.21 2.30
CA LEU A 85 5.93 1.36 2.16
C LEU A 85 6.96 1.59 3.28
N LYS A 86 7.26 2.84 3.63
CA LYS A 86 8.15 3.19 4.74
C LYS A 86 7.66 2.62 6.06
N THR A 87 6.35 2.69 6.30
CA THR A 87 5.71 2.08 7.47
C THR A 87 5.87 0.56 7.45
N THR A 88 5.61 -0.09 6.32
CA THR A 88 5.75 -1.55 6.13
C THR A 88 7.17 -2.03 6.38
N VAL A 89 8.18 -1.34 5.84
CA VAL A 89 9.60 -1.66 6.04
C VAL A 89 9.93 -1.65 7.54
N ARG A 90 9.50 -0.61 8.27
CA ARG A 90 9.74 -0.49 9.71
C ARG A 90 9.05 -1.59 10.51
N VAL A 91 7.75 -1.82 10.29
CA VAL A 91 6.96 -2.75 11.14
C VAL A 91 7.20 -4.23 10.83
N SER A 92 7.74 -4.54 9.64
CA SER A 92 8.06 -5.91 9.24
C SER A 92 9.55 -6.21 9.23
N GLY A 93 10.43 -5.23 9.48
CA GLY A 93 11.88 -5.43 9.43
C GLY A 93 12.37 -5.92 8.06
N LEU A 94 11.82 -5.34 6.98
CA LEU A 94 12.13 -5.80 5.62
C LEU A 94 13.60 -5.56 5.27
N THR A 95 14.24 -6.57 4.70
CA THR A 95 15.63 -6.52 4.25
C THR A 95 15.75 -6.22 2.75
N SER A 96 14.68 -6.44 1.99
CA SER A 96 14.63 -6.16 0.55
C SER A 96 13.19 -5.95 0.08
N LEU A 97 13.05 -5.38 -1.12
CA LEU A 97 11.77 -5.15 -1.78
C LEU A 97 11.78 -5.80 -3.17
N CYS A 98 10.66 -6.41 -3.54
CA CYS A 98 10.36 -6.83 -4.90
C CYS A 98 9.19 -5.98 -5.41
N VAL A 99 9.45 -5.16 -6.42
CA VAL A 99 8.43 -4.36 -7.08
C VAL A 99 7.86 -5.15 -8.27
N THR A 100 6.54 -5.29 -8.29
CA THR A 100 5.80 -6.11 -9.26
C THR A 100 4.87 -5.24 -10.10
N LYS A 101 4.45 -5.76 -11.25
CA LYS A 101 3.47 -5.11 -12.15
C LYS A 101 3.86 -3.71 -12.63
N ILE A 102 5.15 -3.51 -12.89
CA ILE A 102 5.65 -2.24 -13.47
C ILE A 102 5.10 -2.07 -14.89
N ASP A 103 4.95 -3.16 -15.63
CA ASP A 103 4.37 -3.23 -16.98
C ASP A 103 2.94 -2.66 -17.07
N THR A 104 2.16 -2.71 -15.99
CA THR A 104 0.79 -2.16 -15.93
C THR A 104 0.78 -0.64 -16.13
N LEU A 105 1.87 0.04 -15.76
CA LEU A 105 2.02 1.49 -15.87
C LEU A 105 2.61 1.92 -17.21
N ALA A 106 3.00 0.97 -18.07
CA ALA A 106 3.57 1.29 -19.36
C ALA A 106 2.56 2.04 -20.25
N GLY A 107 3.03 3.11 -20.89
CA GLY A 107 2.24 3.95 -21.80
C GLY A 107 1.51 5.11 -21.14
N LEU A 108 1.64 5.31 -19.82
CA LEU A 108 1.23 6.54 -19.16
C LEU A 108 2.26 7.66 -19.44
N GLU A 109 1.78 8.88 -19.66
CA GLU A 109 2.64 10.04 -19.93
C GLU A 109 3.44 10.50 -18.71
N SER A 110 2.86 10.34 -17.52
CA SER A 110 3.53 10.63 -16.26
C SER A 110 3.10 9.67 -15.16
N LEU A 111 4.01 9.43 -14.23
CA LEU A 111 3.81 8.59 -13.05
C LEU A 111 3.87 9.45 -11.80
N LYS A 112 2.99 9.17 -10.83
CA LYS A 112 3.02 9.85 -9.53
C LYS A 112 3.29 8.87 -8.41
N ILE A 113 4.14 9.28 -7.48
CA ILE A 113 4.44 8.56 -6.24
C ILE A 113 4.11 9.47 -5.07
N CYS A 114 3.27 8.98 -4.16
CA CYS A 114 2.97 9.71 -2.93
C CYS A 114 4.15 9.59 -1.97
N VAL A 115 4.76 10.73 -1.63
CA VAL A 115 5.96 10.81 -0.77
C VAL A 115 5.66 11.36 0.63
N GLY A 116 4.45 11.85 0.84
CA GLY A 116 3.99 12.39 2.12
C GLY A 116 2.49 12.63 2.10
N TYR A 117 1.93 12.93 3.27
CA TYR A 117 0.55 13.35 3.39
C TYR A 117 0.48 14.78 3.91
N LYS A 118 -0.41 15.58 3.35
CA LYS A 118 -0.88 16.80 3.98
C LYS A 118 -2.04 16.43 4.90
N PHE A 119 -1.88 16.70 6.18
CA PHE A 119 -2.89 16.47 7.20
C PHE A 119 -3.08 17.77 8.00
N ASN A 120 -4.24 18.41 7.80
CA ASN A 120 -4.47 19.81 8.20
C ASN A 120 -3.37 20.72 7.59
N ASP A 121 -2.73 21.56 8.41
CA ASP A 121 -1.66 22.48 7.98
C ASP A 121 -0.25 21.87 8.07
N LYS A 122 -0.14 20.54 8.21
CA LYS A 122 1.14 19.85 8.40
C LYS A 122 1.39 18.82 7.31
N VAL A 123 2.65 18.73 6.91
CA VAL A 123 3.17 17.63 6.11
C VAL A 123 3.66 16.54 7.06
N ILE A 124 3.18 15.32 6.88
CA ILE A 124 3.57 14.14 7.62
C ILE A 124 4.12 13.07 6.67
N ASP A 125 5.10 12.32 7.12
CA ASP A 125 5.76 11.23 6.38
C ASP A 125 5.54 9.87 7.04
N TYR A 126 4.54 9.79 7.94
CA TYR A 126 4.15 8.59 8.65
C TYR A 126 2.68 8.28 8.41
N PHE A 127 2.34 7.00 8.50
CA PHE A 127 0.97 6.52 8.35
C PHE A 127 0.17 6.74 9.65
N PRO A 128 -0.91 7.54 9.65
CA PRO A 128 -1.73 7.75 10.85
C PRO A 128 -2.37 6.45 11.35
N ALA A 129 -2.38 6.27 12.68
CA ALA A 129 -3.06 5.13 13.31
C ALA A 129 -4.59 5.29 13.33
N SER A 130 -5.06 6.54 13.42
CA SER A 130 -6.49 6.87 13.35
C SER A 130 -6.99 6.84 11.92
N LEU A 131 -8.08 6.10 11.69
CA LEU A 131 -8.77 6.11 10.39
C LEU A 131 -9.36 7.47 10.05
N GLU A 132 -9.85 8.20 11.06
CA GLU A 132 -10.43 9.52 10.85
C GLU A 132 -9.36 10.52 10.39
N ASP A 133 -8.14 10.39 10.92
CA ASP A 133 -7.02 11.22 10.51
C ASP A 133 -6.50 10.82 9.12
N LEU A 134 -6.38 9.51 8.88
CA LEU A 134 -6.01 8.99 7.55
C LEU A 134 -7.02 9.41 6.47
N ALA A 135 -8.31 9.48 6.79
CA ALA A 135 -9.35 9.93 5.87
C ALA A 135 -9.24 11.40 5.48
N LYS A 136 -8.57 12.22 6.30
CA LYS A 136 -8.33 13.65 6.04
C LYS A 136 -6.97 13.91 5.38
N CYS A 137 -6.19 12.86 5.13
CA CYS A 137 -4.87 12.98 4.52
C CYS A 137 -5.01 13.17 3.00
N GLU A 138 -4.44 14.25 2.50
CA GLU A 138 -4.27 14.49 1.06
C GLU A 138 -2.86 14.04 0.64
N PRO A 139 -2.71 13.22 -0.41
CA PRO A 139 -1.40 12.76 -0.87
C PRO A 139 -0.58 13.90 -1.49
N ILE A 140 0.70 13.96 -1.15
CA ILE A 140 1.70 14.83 -1.79
C ILE A 140 2.49 13.98 -2.77
N TYR A 141 2.45 14.34 -4.05
CA TYR A 141 3.04 13.56 -5.13
C TYR A 141 4.36 14.15 -5.62
N GLU A 142 5.33 13.29 -5.88
CA GLU A 142 6.38 13.52 -6.86
C GLU A 142 5.95 12.93 -8.20
N GLU A 143 6.29 13.61 -9.30
CA GLU A 143 5.93 13.25 -10.66
C GLU A 143 7.18 12.86 -11.47
N PHE A 144 7.06 11.82 -12.27
CA PHE A 144 8.13 11.20 -13.05
C PHE A 144 7.69 11.02 -14.51
N GLU A 145 8.62 11.21 -15.45
CA GLU A 145 8.45 10.98 -16.90
C GLU A 145 8.90 9.57 -17.30
#